data_AF-A0A5N0T7Q7-F1
#
_entry.id   AF-A0A5N0T7Q7-F1
#
_cell.length_a   1.000
_cell.length_b   1.000
_cell.length_c   1.000
_cell.angle_alpha   90.00
_cell.angle_beta   90.00
_cell.angle_gamma   90.00
#
_symmetry.space_group_name_H-M   'P 1'
#
loop_
_entity.id
_entity.type
_entity.pdbx_description
1 polymer ?
#
loop_
_entity_poly.entity_id
_entity_poly.type
_entity_poly.pdbx_seq_one_letter_code
_entity_poly.pdbx_strand_id
1 'polypeptide(L)'
;MGASFISELLSYVEAGGWVMPPLIVLMVVLWFAIGYRFAALQRGTARGARNLLDKTAKRLAAGKPPKSDGVMVRAARKGLRLKGSGVIELRGFLDDAFWEEERDIKRYDVLIKTIVMVAPLLGLLGTVIGMIETFDSLGDMSLYSQSGGIAGGISQALFTTQMGLAVSIPGLIVNGMLNRKQQDMQLELAQMKDILCAEHTDEMAAAGAVPVGG
;
A
#
# COMPACT_ATOMS: atom_id res chain seq x y z
N MET A 1 0.15 31.74 -6.03
CA MET A 1 0.21 30.29 -6.32
C MET A 1 -1.10 29.56 -6.01
N GLY A 2 -1.78 29.81 -4.89
CA GLY A 2 -3.07 29.14 -4.60
C GLY A 2 -4.22 29.49 -5.54
N ALA A 3 -4.38 30.77 -5.91
CA ALA A 3 -5.49 31.22 -6.76
C ALA A 3 -5.42 30.70 -8.22
N SER A 4 -4.21 30.61 -8.79
CA SER A 4 -4.00 30.07 -10.15
C SER A 4 -4.25 28.56 -10.24
N PHE A 5 -3.87 27.83 -9.19
CA PHE A 5 -4.12 26.39 -9.11
C PHE A 5 -5.62 26.08 -8.96
N ILE A 6 -6.34 26.87 -8.17
CA ILE A 6 -7.79 26.70 -8.00
C ILE A 6 -8.53 26.98 -9.31
N SER A 7 -8.13 28.00 -10.07
CA SER A 7 -8.72 28.28 -11.39
C SER A 7 -8.40 27.19 -12.42
N GLU A 8 -7.20 26.63 -12.41
CA GLU A 8 -6.86 25.48 -13.25
C GLU A 8 -7.69 24.25 -12.87
N LEU A 9 -7.83 23.96 -11.57
CA LEU A 9 -8.63 22.84 -11.10
C LEU A 9 -10.12 22.98 -11.47
N LEU A 10 -10.68 24.19 -11.35
CA LEU A 10 -12.03 24.51 -11.81
C LEU A 10 -12.18 24.27 -13.32
N SER A 11 -11.20 24.71 -14.12
CA SER A 11 -11.23 24.46 -15.58
C SER A 11 -11.17 22.98 -15.95
N TYR A 12 -10.43 22.16 -15.18
CA TYR A 12 -10.40 20.71 -15.36
C TYR A 12 -11.70 20.02 -14.95
N VAL A 13 -12.36 20.52 -13.90
CA VAL A 13 -13.66 20.02 -13.46
C VAL A 13 -14.74 20.36 -14.50
N GLU A 14 -14.73 21.56 -15.06
CA GLU A 14 -15.61 21.95 -16.16
C GLU A 14 -15.38 21.09 -17.41
N ALA A 15 -14.12 20.79 -17.74
CA ALA A 15 -13.76 20.00 -18.93
C ALA A 15 -14.14 18.51 -18.86
N GLY A 16 -14.32 17.93 -17.67
CA GLY A 16 -14.69 16.52 -17.50
C GLY A 16 -16.04 16.31 -16.81
N GLY A 17 -16.83 17.36 -16.61
CA GLY A 17 -18.17 17.30 -16.03
C GLY A 17 -18.21 16.68 -14.63
N TRP A 18 -19.37 16.12 -14.29
CA TRP A 18 -19.71 15.69 -12.93
C TRP A 18 -18.82 14.56 -12.36
N VAL A 19 -18.13 13.79 -13.21
CA VAL A 19 -17.31 12.64 -12.78
C VAL A 19 -15.90 13.06 -12.36
N MET A 20 -15.47 14.30 -12.66
CA MET A 20 -14.13 14.78 -12.29
C MET A 20 -13.89 14.94 -10.78
N PRO A 21 -14.79 15.54 -9.98
CA PRO A 21 -14.58 15.68 -8.54
C PRO A 21 -14.26 14.35 -7.81
N PRO A 22 -15.03 13.25 -7.98
CA PRO A 22 -14.69 11.99 -7.30
C PRO A 22 -13.35 11.41 -7.79
N LEU A 23 -12.99 11.61 -9.07
CA LEU A 23 -11.71 11.15 -9.63
C LEU A 23 -10.52 11.91 -9.02
N ILE A 24 -10.64 13.22 -8.83
CA ILE A 24 -9.63 14.04 -8.16
C ILE A 24 -9.45 13.60 -6.71
N VAL A 25 -10.54 13.32 -5.99
CA VAL A 25 -10.46 12.78 -4.62
C VAL A 25 -9.70 11.46 -4.60
N LEU A 26 -10.02 10.53 -5.52
CA LEU A 26 -9.31 9.26 -5.63
C LEU A 26 -7.82 9.44 -5.95
N MET A 27 -7.48 10.40 -6.81
CA MET A 27 -6.08 10.72 -7.11
C MET A 27 -5.32 11.16 -5.85
N VAL A 28 -5.88 12.08 -5.07
CA VAL A 28 -5.24 12.57 -3.82
C VAL A 28 -5.10 11.44 -2.81
N VAL A 29 -6.16 10.66 -2.61
CA VAL A 29 -6.15 9.51 -1.68
C VAL A 29 -5.15 8.44 -2.13
N LEU A 30 -5.04 8.17 -3.43
CA LEU A 30 -4.08 7.22 -3.98
C LEU A 30 -2.65 7.64 -3.67
N TRP A 31 -2.27 8.88 -3.97
CA TRP A 31 -0.93 9.39 -3.73
C TRP A 31 -0.59 9.43 -2.24
N PHE A 32 -1.54 9.82 -1.39
CA PHE A 32 -1.39 9.74 0.06
C PHE A 32 -1.16 8.30 0.53
N ALA A 33 -1.98 7.35 0.07
CA ALA A 33 -1.87 5.94 0.43
C ALA A 33 -0.54 5.32 -0.03
N ILE A 34 -0.10 5.63 -1.26
CA ILE A 34 1.19 5.21 -1.79
C ILE A 34 2.34 5.77 -0.96
N GLY A 35 2.32 7.08 -0.65
CA GLY A 35 3.36 7.73 0.14
C GLY A 35 3.46 7.14 1.55
N TYR A 36 2.31 6.96 2.21
CA TYR A 36 2.26 6.34 3.52
C TYR A 36 2.75 4.89 3.48
N ARG A 37 2.30 4.09 2.52
CA ARG A 37 2.71 2.69 2.38
C ARG A 37 4.20 2.58 2.06
N PHE A 38 4.76 3.48 1.25
CA PHE A 38 6.19 3.54 0.99
C PHE A 38 6.99 3.80 2.27
N ALA A 39 6.52 4.72 3.12
CA ALA A 39 7.12 4.99 4.43
C ALA A 39 6.97 3.81 5.40
N ALA A 40 5.80 3.16 5.45
CA ALA A 40 5.56 1.99 6.30
C ALA A 40 6.44 0.79 5.92
N LEU A 41 6.71 0.61 4.62
CA LEU A 41 7.56 -0.46 4.10
C LEU A 41 9.07 -0.15 4.23
N GLN A 42 9.49 0.75 5.13
CA GLN A 42 10.90 0.99 5.42
C GLN A 42 11.50 -0.18 6.24
N ARG A 43 12.29 -1.01 5.55
CA ARG A 43 12.89 -2.27 6.03
C ARG A 43 13.92 -2.11 7.16
N GLY A 44 14.63 -0.97 7.22
CA GLY A 44 15.84 -0.82 8.05
C GLY A 44 17.11 -1.40 7.39
N THR A 45 18.27 -1.24 8.06
CA THR A 45 19.61 -1.19 7.41
C THR A 45 20.29 -2.53 7.06
N ALA A 46 19.72 -3.71 7.36
CA ALA A 46 20.37 -4.99 7.01
C ALA A 46 19.46 -5.89 6.18
N ARG A 47 20.05 -6.64 5.24
CA ARG A 47 19.38 -7.64 4.42
C ARG A 47 19.57 -9.04 5.02
N GLY A 48 18.48 -9.79 5.12
CA GLY A 48 18.45 -11.20 5.50
C GLY A 48 18.04 -11.39 6.96
N ALA A 49 17.10 -12.32 7.19
CA ALA A 49 16.56 -12.65 8.51
C ALA A 49 17.66 -12.95 9.54
N ARG A 50 18.59 -13.87 9.21
CA ARG A 50 19.74 -14.21 10.08
C ARG A 50 20.59 -12.99 10.43
N ASN A 51 21.04 -12.24 9.42
CA ASN A 51 21.88 -11.05 9.64
C ASN A 51 21.19 -9.98 10.49
N LEU A 52 19.87 -9.81 10.34
CA LEU A 52 19.06 -8.89 11.13
C LEU A 52 18.93 -9.35 12.57
N LEU A 53 18.63 -10.63 12.81
CA LEU A 53 18.59 -11.21 14.15
C LEU A 53 19.95 -11.07 14.83
N ASP A 54 21.02 -11.45 14.15
CA ASP A 54 22.38 -11.46 14.68
C ASP A 54 22.87 -10.04 15.06
N LYS A 55 22.62 -9.05 14.20
CA LYS A 55 22.90 -7.63 14.49
C LYS A 55 22.04 -7.10 15.64
N THR A 56 20.77 -7.50 15.70
CA THR A 56 19.84 -7.03 16.74
C THR A 56 20.21 -7.64 18.09
N ALA A 57 20.55 -8.93 18.14
CA ALA A 57 21.03 -9.63 19.32
C ALA A 57 22.31 -8.99 19.87
N LYS A 58 23.32 -8.75 19.02
CA LYS A 58 24.57 -8.07 19.43
C LYS A 58 24.33 -6.67 20.00
N ARG A 59 23.40 -5.89 19.43
CA ARG A 59 23.04 -4.56 19.96
C ARG A 59 22.28 -4.64 21.28
N LEU A 60 21.36 -5.60 21.39
CA LEU A 60 20.59 -5.81 22.61
C LEU A 60 21.50 -6.23 23.77
N ALA A 61 22.43 -7.16 23.53
CA ALA A 61 23.45 -7.57 24.49
C ALA A 61 24.36 -6.40 24.90
N ALA A 62 24.66 -5.48 23.97
CA ALA A 62 25.42 -4.27 24.26
C ALA A 62 24.61 -3.13 24.90
N GLY A 63 23.32 -3.34 25.21
CA GLY A 63 22.43 -2.30 25.76
C GLY A 63 22.18 -1.10 24.83
N LYS A 64 22.50 -1.23 23.54
CA LYS A 64 22.40 -0.12 22.58
C LYS A 64 21.00 -0.02 22.00
N PRO A 65 20.42 1.19 21.87
CA PRO A 65 19.13 1.36 21.21
C PRO A 65 19.19 0.90 19.75
N PRO A 66 18.04 0.56 19.15
CA PRO A 66 17.98 0.20 17.73
C PRO A 66 18.49 1.33 16.84
N LYS A 67 19.11 0.97 15.71
CA LYS A 67 19.58 1.95 14.72
C LYS A 67 18.44 2.53 13.87
N SER A 68 17.34 1.79 13.73
CA SER A 68 16.17 2.18 12.95
C SER A 68 14.91 1.58 13.56
N ASP A 69 13.79 2.28 13.41
CA ASP A 69 12.48 1.80 13.84
C ASP A 69 11.70 1.10 12.71
N GLY A 70 12.41 0.49 11.76
CA GLY A 70 11.79 -0.26 10.68
C GLY A 70 11.09 -1.53 11.18
N VAL A 71 10.05 -1.96 10.46
CA VAL A 71 9.19 -3.10 10.84
C VAL A 71 10.01 -4.34 11.19
N MET A 72 11.00 -4.70 10.37
CA MET A 72 11.86 -5.86 10.59
C MET A 72 12.72 -5.77 11.86
N VAL A 73 13.18 -4.58 12.22
CA VAL A 73 13.99 -4.37 13.42
C VAL A 73 13.13 -4.44 14.68
N ARG A 74 11.86 -4.01 14.60
CA ARG A 74 10.88 -4.18 15.69
C ARG A 74 10.55 -5.66 15.89
N ALA A 75 10.23 -6.39 14.82
CA ALA A 75 9.98 -7.83 14.87
C ALA A 75 11.17 -8.60 15.47
N ALA A 76 12.39 -8.39 14.96
CA ALA A 76 13.59 -9.03 15.46
C ALA A 76 13.80 -8.77 16.96
N ARG A 77 13.54 -7.54 17.45
CA ARG A 77 13.66 -7.22 18.88
C ARG A 77 12.61 -7.92 19.72
N LYS A 78 11.34 -7.91 19.29
CA LYS A 78 10.25 -8.61 20.00
C LYS A 78 10.57 -10.11 20.09
N GLY A 79 10.97 -10.72 18.98
CA GLY A 79 11.28 -12.14 18.90
C GLY A 79 12.46 -12.55 19.79
N LEU A 80 13.57 -11.80 19.77
CA LEU A 80 14.71 -12.08 20.64
C LEU A 80 14.40 -11.92 22.14
N ARG A 81 13.54 -10.97 22.51
CA ARG A 81 13.10 -10.79 23.91
C ARG A 81 12.20 -11.94 24.37
N LEU A 82 11.33 -12.44 23.49
CA LEU A 82 10.47 -13.59 23.80
C LEU A 82 11.27 -14.87 23.91
N LYS A 83 12.24 -15.11 23.02
CA LYS A 83 13.15 -16.25 23.14
C LYS A 83 13.85 -16.28 24.51
N GLY A 84 14.38 -15.13 24.95
CA GLY A 84 15.03 -15.00 26.26
C GLY A 84 14.11 -15.19 27.48
N SER A 85 12.79 -15.30 27.30
CA SER A 85 11.85 -15.54 28.40
C SER A 85 11.65 -17.03 28.73
N GLY A 86 12.18 -17.95 27.91
CA GLY A 86 12.17 -19.39 28.21
C GLY A 86 10.80 -20.07 28.09
N VAL A 87 9.86 -19.50 27.32
CA VAL A 87 8.54 -20.10 27.06
C VAL A 87 8.66 -21.46 26.35
N ILE A 88 7.85 -22.45 26.72
CA ILE A 88 7.90 -23.80 26.10
C ILE A 88 7.44 -23.74 24.64
N GLU A 89 6.35 -23.02 24.36
CA GLU A 89 5.78 -22.89 23.01
C GLU A 89 6.07 -21.50 22.43
N LEU A 90 7.29 -21.28 21.93
CA LEU A 90 7.70 -19.97 21.41
C LEU A 90 6.88 -19.54 20.17
N ARG A 91 6.42 -20.49 19.35
CA ARG A 91 5.80 -20.19 18.05
C ARG A 91 4.51 -19.38 18.18
N GLY A 92 3.61 -19.74 19.09
CA GLY A 92 2.36 -19.01 19.33
C GLY A 92 2.61 -17.57 19.81
N PHE A 93 3.55 -17.38 20.74
CA PHE A 93 3.92 -16.04 21.21
C PHE A 93 4.57 -15.19 20.12
N LEU A 94 5.35 -15.79 19.21
CA LEU A 94 5.90 -15.08 18.06
C LEU A 94 4.81 -14.68 17.05
N ASP A 95 3.83 -15.55 16.81
CA ASP A 95 2.71 -15.24 15.93
C ASP A 95 1.89 -14.04 16.46
N ASP A 96 1.59 -14.03 17.75
CA ASP A 96 0.92 -12.90 18.41
C ASP A 96 1.78 -11.63 18.38
N ALA A 97 3.08 -11.75 18.65
CA ALA A 97 3.98 -10.62 18.71
C ALA A 97 4.25 -9.98 17.34
N PHE A 98 4.20 -10.77 16.25
CA PHE A 98 4.46 -10.34 14.87
C PHE A 98 3.19 -9.90 14.13
N TRP A 99 2.01 -10.16 14.70
CA TRP A 99 0.73 -9.78 14.10
C TRP A 99 0.65 -8.29 13.74
N GLU A 100 1.17 -7.41 14.61
CA GLU A 100 1.20 -5.98 14.37
C GLU A 100 2.08 -5.62 13.15
N GLU A 101 3.25 -6.25 13.05
CA GLU A 101 4.19 -6.07 11.96
C GLU A 101 3.65 -6.60 10.63
N GLU A 102 2.98 -7.76 10.63
CA GLU A 102 2.29 -8.29 9.45
C GLU A 102 1.20 -7.34 8.96
N ARG A 103 0.42 -6.77 9.90
CA ARG A 103 -0.63 -5.79 9.60
C ARG A 103 -0.03 -4.51 9.03
N ASP A 104 1.07 -4.02 9.59
CA ASP A 104 1.76 -2.82 9.12
C ASP A 104 2.32 -3.01 7.70
N ILE A 105 2.85 -4.20 7.39
CA ILE A 105 3.33 -4.55 6.03
C ILE A 105 2.18 -4.49 5.01
N LYS A 106 0.97 -4.91 5.38
CA LYS A 106 -0.21 -4.95 4.50
C LYS A 106 -0.98 -3.62 4.46
N ARG A 107 -0.58 -2.61 5.24
CA ARG A 107 -1.35 -1.37 5.39
C ARG A 107 -1.53 -0.63 4.06
N TYR A 108 -2.76 -0.19 3.79
CA TYR A 108 -3.21 0.48 2.56
C TYR A 108 -3.11 -0.32 1.25
N ASP A 109 -2.66 -1.58 1.26
CA ASP A 109 -2.58 -2.43 0.05
C ASP A 109 -3.95 -2.56 -0.65
N VAL A 110 -4.98 -2.91 0.13
CA VAL A 110 -6.34 -3.07 -0.39
C VAL A 110 -6.88 -1.75 -0.94
N LEU A 111 -6.68 -0.63 -0.22
CA LEU A 111 -7.15 0.68 -0.65
C LEU A 111 -6.55 1.08 -2.00
N ILE A 112 -5.23 0.94 -2.16
CA ILE A 112 -4.53 1.26 -3.41
C ILE A 112 -5.07 0.39 -4.56
N LYS A 113 -5.21 -0.92 -4.33
CA LYS A 113 -5.79 -1.84 -5.33
C LYS A 113 -7.19 -1.42 -5.75
N THR A 114 -8.05 -1.09 -4.78
CA THR A 114 -9.42 -0.64 -5.06
C THR A 114 -9.42 0.64 -5.89
N ILE A 115 -8.62 1.65 -5.55
CA ILE A 115 -8.58 2.91 -6.30
C ILE A 115 -8.08 2.68 -7.72
N VAL A 116 -7.02 1.89 -7.90
CA VAL A 116 -6.48 1.54 -9.22
C VAL A 116 -7.53 0.85 -10.09
N MET A 117 -8.38 0.01 -9.52
CA MET A 117 -9.48 -0.66 -10.24
C MET A 117 -10.67 0.27 -10.52
N VAL A 118 -11.02 1.16 -9.59
CA VAL A 118 -12.22 2.03 -9.69
C VAL A 118 -11.98 3.26 -10.57
N ALA A 119 -10.79 3.86 -10.53
CA ALA A 119 -10.46 5.04 -11.33
C ALA A 119 -10.77 4.92 -12.85
N PRO A 120 -10.39 3.83 -13.56
CA PRO A 120 -10.73 3.68 -14.98
C PRO A 120 -12.22 3.42 -15.21
N LEU A 121 -12.90 2.75 -14.27
CA LEU A 121 -14.35 2.54 -14.34
C LEU A 121 -15.11 3.85 -14.18
N LEU A 122 -14.63 4.77 -13.34
CA LEU A 122 -15.17 6.13 -13.26
C LEU A 122 -14.91 6.91 -14.56
N GLY A 123 -13.72 6.82 -15.15
CA GLY A 123 -13.47 7.42 -16.46
C GLY A 123 -14.43 6.91 -17.54
N LEU A 124 -14.68 5.59 -17.57
CA LEU A 124 -15.67 4.98 -18.47
C LEU A 124 -17.09 5.48 -18.16
N LEU A 125 -17.48 5.59 -16.89
CA LEU A 125 -18.77 6.16 -16.50
C LEU A 125 -18.93 7.60 -17.02
N GLY A 126 -17.86 8.40 -16.95
CA GLY A 126 -17.82 9.75 -17.52
C GLY A 126 -18.10 9.77 -19.01
N THR A 127 -17.60 8.79 -19.78
CA THR A 127 -17.94 8.69 -21.20
C THR A 127 -19.40 8.37 -21.45
N VAL A 128 -19.99 7.48 -20.66
CA VAL A 128 -21.40 7.11 -20.80
C VAL A 128 -22.27 8.33 -20.53
N ILE A 129 -21.99 9.07 -19.45
CA ILE A 129 -22.73 10.28 -19.10
C ILE A 129 -22.58 11.35 -20.18
N GLY A 130 -21.35 11.65 -20.62
CA GLY A 130 -21.11 12.66 -21.65
C GLY A 130 -21.77 12.33 -23.00
N MET A 131 -21.83 11.05 -23.37
CA MET A 131 -22.56 10.61 -24.56
C MET A 131 -24.08 10.74 -24.40
N ILE A 132 -24.64 10.45 -23.22
CA ILE A 132 -26.07 10.65 -22.93
C ILE A 132 -26.42 12.14 -23.07
N GLU A 133 -25.67 13.03 -22.42
CA GLU A 133 -25.87 14.48 -22.52
C GLU A 133 -25.77 14.98 -23.98
N THR A 134 -24.84 14.43 -24.74
CA THR A 134 -24.69 14.74 -26.16
C THR A 134 -25.91 14.34 -26.98
N PHE A 135 -26.47 13.13 -26.76
CA PHE A 135 -27.65 12.66 -27.48
C PHE A 135 -28.94 13.36 -27.05
N ASP A 136 -29.07 13.72 -25.77
CA ASP A 136 -30.24 14.48 -25.30
C ASP A 136 -30.26 15.88 -25.95
N SER A 137 -29.12 16.55 -26.07
CA SER A 137 -29.01 17.84 -26.77
C SER A 137 -29.38 17.77 -28.26
N LEU A 138 -29.22 16.60 -28.89
CA LEU A 138 -29.65 16.34 -30.26
C LEU A 138 -31.17 16.24 -30.40
N GLY A 139 -31.83 15.62 -29.42
CA GLY A 139 -33.29 15.45 -29.41
C GLY A 139 -34.06 16.77 -29.27
N ASP A 140 -33.51 17.72 -28.52
CA ASP A 140 -34.19 18.98 -28.18
C ASP A 140 -33.97 20.12 -29.19
N MET A 141 -33.29 19.88 -30.32
CA MET A 141 -33.00 20.88 -31.37
C MET A 141 -32.27 22.16 -30.87
N SER A 142 -31.72 22.13 -29.64
CA SER A 142 -31.05 23.26 -28.97
C SER A 142 -29.63 23.52 -29.50
N LEU A 143 -29.09 22.59 -30.30
CA LEU A 143 -27.71 22.57 -30.81
C LEU A 143 -27.29 23.75 -31.68
N TYR A 144 -28.19 24.55 -32.22
CA TYR A 144 -27.81 25.66 -33.09
C TYR A 144 -27.38 26.93 -32.33
N SER A 145 -27.57 27.01 -31.01
CA SER A 145 -27.46 28.30 -30.33
C SER A 145 -26.38 28.46 -29.26
N GLN A 146 -25.88 27.41 -28.58
CA GLN A 146 -24.86 27.63 -27.53
C GLN A 146 -23.75 26.56 -27.46
N SER A 147 -22.52 27.05 -27.71
CA SER A 147 -21.20 26.52 -27.34
C SER A 147 -20.92 25.01 -27.52
N GLY A 148 -20.25 24.66 -28.63
CA GLY A 148 -19.43 23.43 -28.76
C GLY A 148 -20.07 22.23 -29.46
N GLY A 149 -21.41 22.13 -29.46
CA GLY A 149 -22.15 21.06 -30.13
C GLY A 149 -21.77 19.63 -29.69
N ILE A 150 -22.09 18.65 -30.53
CA ILE A 150 -21.78 17.21 -30.33
C ILE A 150 -20.28 16.99 -30.00
N ALA A 151 -19.39 17.75 -30.64
CA ALA A 151 -17.96 17.63 -30.47
C ALA A 151 -17.50 17.96 -29.04
N GLY A 152 -18.17 18.90 -28.36
CA GLY A 152 -17.88 19.26 -26.97
C GLY A 152 -18.15 18.11 -26.00
N GLY A 153 -19.32 17.49 -26.08
CA GLY A 153 -19.69 16.37 -25.21
C GLY A 153 -18.84 15.11 -25.45
N ILE A 154 -18.47 14.83 -26.70
CA ILE A 154 -17.50 13.76 -27.01
C ILE A 154 -16.11 14.08 -26.43
N SER A 155 -15.64 15.32 -26.56
CA SER A 155 -14.36 15.73 -25.99
C SER A 155 -14.33 15.61 -24.46
N GLN A 156 -15.40 16.03 -23.78
CA GLN A 156 -15.57 15.88 -22.33
C GLN A 156 -15.53 14.39 -21.93
N ALA A 157 -16.29 13.55 -22.62
CA ALA A 157 -16.29 12.10 -22.43
C ALA A 157 -14.88 11.51 -22.52
N LEU A 158 -14.14 11.79 -23.61
CA LEU A 158 -12.78 11.29 -23.80
C LEU A 158 -11.80 11.82 -22.72
N PHE A 159 -11.95 13.08 -22.32
CA PHE A 159 -11.12 13.69 -21.30
C PHE A 159 -11.27 12.97 -19.94
N THR A 160 -12.49 12.63 -19.52
CA THR A 160 -12.72 11.88 -18.27
C THR A 160 -12.07 10.50 -18.28
N THR A 161 -12.12 9.79 -19.40
CA THR A 161 -11.47 8.47 -19.54
C THR A 161 -9.96 8.59 -19.48
N GLN A 162 -9.39 9.56 -20.19
CA GLN A 162 -7.96 9.84 -20.13
C GLN A 162 -7.51 10.10 -18.68
N MET A 163 -8.26 10.89 -17.91
CA MET A 163 -7.95 11.16 -16.51
C MET A 163 -8.03 9.90 -15.63
N GLY A 164 -9.02 9.03 -15.86
CA GLY A 164 -9.15 7.76 -15.12
C GLY A 164 -7.95 6.85 -15.33
N LEU A 165 -7.47 6.76 -16.58
CA LEU A 165 -6.27 6.01 -16.95
C LEU A 165 -4.99 6.67 -16.40
N ALA A 166 -4.90 8.00 -16.45
CA ALA A 166 -3.75 8.74 -15.93
C ALA A 166 -3.55 8.54 -14.42
N VAL A 167 -4.63 8.28 -13.66
CA VAL A 167 -4.56 7.92 -12.24
C VAL A 167 -4.26 6.44 -12.04
N SER A 168 -4.91 5.55 -12.80
CA SER A 168 -4.81 4.10 -12.63
C SER A 168 -3.45 3.53 -13.02
N ILE A 169 -2.87 3.96 -14.15
CA ILE A 169 -1.64 3.38 -14.70
C ILE A 169 -0.44 3.56 -13.76
N PRO A 170 -0.12 4.78 -13.28
CA PRO A 170 0.98 4.95 -12.32
C PRO A 170 0.70 4.22 -11.00
N GLY A 171 -0.55 4.26 -10.53
CA GLY A 171 -0.98 3.55 -9.33
C GLY A 171 -0.73 2.05 -9.40
N LEU A 172 -1.02 1.43 -10.55
CA LEU A 172 -0.79 0.00 -10.80
C LEU A 172 0.71 -0.34 -10.74
N ILE A 173 1.55 0.44 -11.41
CA ILE A 173 3.00 0.23 -11.47
C ILE A 173 3.61 0.31 -10.07
N VAL A 174 3.32 1.40 -9.34
CA VAL A 174 3.86 1.62 -8.00
C VAL A 174 3.33 0.58 -7.01
N ASN A 175 2.05 0.23 -7.08
CA ASN A 175 1.48 -0.84 -6.26
C ASN A 175 2.18 -2.18 -6.52
N GLY A 176 2.48 -2.52 -7.77
CA GLY A 176 3.23 -3.73 -8.13
C GLY A 176 4.62 -3.78 -7.49
N MET A 177 5.34 -2.65 -7.49
CA MET A 177 6.65 -2.55 -6.83
C MET A 177 6.55 -2.69 -5.31
N LEU A 178 5.57 -2.03 -4.69
CA LEU A 178 5.33 -2.13 -3.24
C LEU A 178 4.90 -3.55 -2.83
N ASN A 179 4.09 -4.23 -3.65
CA ASN A 179 3.66 -5.62 -3.40
C ASN A 179 4.84 -6.59 -3.39
N ARG A 180 5.78 -6.47 -4.35
CA ARG A 180 7.00 -7.28 -4.35
C ARG A 180 7.80 -7.06 -3.07
N LYS A 181 7.96 -5.80 -2.65
CA LYS A 181 8.66 -5.46 -1.41
C LYS A 181 7.96 -6.01 -0.16
N GLN A 182 6.63 -5.99 -0.15
CA GLN A 182 5.80 -6.59 0.90
C GLN A 182 6.01 -8.12 0.97
N GLN A 183 6.01 -8.81 -0.17
CA GLN A 183 6.21 -10.26 -0.24
C GLN A 183 7.59 -10.66 0.29
N ASP A 184 8.64 -9.96 -0.15
CA ASP A 184 10.00 -10.17 0.34
C ASP A 184 10.08 -10.01 1.87
N MET A 185 9.37 -9.01 2.40
CA MET A 185 9.32 -8.76 3.83
C MET A 185 8.53 -9.85 4.59
N GLN A 186 7.39 -10.31 4.08
CA GLN A 186 6.64 -11.41 4.69
C GLN A 186 7.46 -12.70 4.75
N LEU A 187 8.18 -13.03 3.67
CA LEU A 187 9.08 -14.18 3.65
C LEU A 187 10.21 -14.03 4.67
N GLU A 188 10.80 -12.85 4.78
CA GLU A 188 11.86 -12.58 5.76
C GLU A 188 11.36 -12.67 7.20
N LEU A 189 10.14 -12.16 7.49
CA LEU A 189 9.51 -12.26 8.79
C LEU A 189 9.22 -13.72 9.18
N ALA A 190 8.71 -14.52 8.23
CA ALA A 190 8.50 -15.96 8.42
C ALA A 190 9.82 -16.69 8.69
N GLN A 191 10.87 -16.39 7.92
CA GLN A 191 12.21 -16.93 8.16
C GLN A 191 12.75 -16.57 9.54
N MET A 192 12.53 -15.33 10.03
CA MET A 192 12.92 -14.96 11.39
C MET A 192 12.22 -15.82 12.44
N LYS A 193 10.93 -16.09 12.28
CA LYS A 193 10.17 -16.96 13.17
C LYS A 193 10.75 -18.37 13.21
N ASP A 194 11.03 -18.95 12.04
CA ASP A 194 11.58 -20.30 11.94
C ASP A 194 12.97 -20.42 12.57
N ILE A 195 13.84 -19.42 12.35
CA ILE A 195 15.18 -19.36 12.98
C ILE A 195 15.07 -19.29 14.50
N LEU A 196 14.23 -18.39 15.02
CA LEU A 196 14.06 -18.21 16.47
C LEU A 196 13.52 -19.49 17.12
N CYS A 197 12.54 -20.15 16.52
CA CYS A 197 12.00 -21.41 17.01
C CYS A 197 13.05 -22.54 16.98
N ALA A 198 13.84 -22.65 15.91
CA ALA A 198 14.89 -23.66 15.79
C ALA A 198 15.95 -23.48 16.90
N GLU A 199 16.49 -22.27 17.04
CA GLU A 199 17.50 -21.99 18.08
C GLU A 199 16.93 -22.18 19.50
N HIS A 200 15.67 -21.82 19.74
CA HIS A 200 15.01 -22.03 21.03
C HIS A 200 14.83 -23.51 21.36
N THR A 201 14.47 -24.31 20.37
CA THR A 201 14.33 -25.77 20.53
C THR A 201 15.68 -26.40 20.86
N ASP A 202 16.74 -26.00 20.16
CA ASP A 202 18.12 -26.47 20.43
C ASP A 202 18.57 -26.10 21.85
N GLU A 203 18.28 -24.88 22.31
CA GLU A 203 18.59 -24.40 23.66
C GLU A 203 17.83 -25.18 24.74
N MET A 204 16.53 -25.46 24.53
CA MET A 204 15.74 -26.26 25.46
C MET A 204 16.17 -27.73 25.50
N ALA A 205 16.56 -28.30 24.36
CA ALA A 205 17.10 -29.66 24.29
C ALA A 205 18.44 -29.76 25.03
N ALA A 206 19.33 -28.78 24.84
CA ALA A 206 20.60 -28.69 25.57
C ALA A 206 20.41 -28.51 27.09
N ALA A 207 19.34 -27.81 27.50
CA ALA A 207 18.97 -27.64 28.90
C ALA A 207 18.23 -28.85 29.52
N GLY A 208 17.96 -29.92 28.75
CA GLY A 208 17.28 -31.12 29.21
C GLY A 208 15.78 -30.94 29.47
N ALA A 209 15.16 -29.88 28.96
CA ALA A 209 13.76 -29.51 29.20
C ALA A 209 12.77 -30.09 28.18
N VAL A 210 13.26 -30.73 27.11
CA VAL A 210 12.44 -31.34 26.05
C VAL A 210 12.88 -32.79 25.85
N PRO A 211 11.97 -33.79 25.89
CA PRO A 211 12.34 -35.16 25.59
C PRO A 211 12.73 -35.24 24.11
N VAL A 212 13.97 -35.69 23.84
CA VAL A 212 14.44 -35.97 22.49
C VAL A 212 13.59 -37.11 21.96
N GLY A 213 12.68 -36.81 21.02
CA GLY A 213 11.82 -37.81 20.40
C GLY A 213 12.67 -38.85 19.66
N GLY A 214 12.47 -40.11 20.02
CA GLY A 214 12.94 -41.28 19.27
C GLY A 214 12.01 -41.65 18.13
#